data_AF-A0A9Q0AG51-F1
#
_entry.id   AF-A0A9Q0AG51-F1
#
_cell.length_a   1.000
_cell.length_b   1.000
_cell.length_c   1.000
_cell.angle_alpha   90.00
_cell.angle_beta   90.00
_cell.angle_gamma   90.00
#
_symmetry.space_group_name_H-M   'P 1'
#
loop_
_entity.id
_entity.type
_entity.pdbx_description
1 polymer ?
#
loop_
_entity_poly.entity_id
_entity_poly.type
_entity_poly.pdbx_seq_one_letter_code
_entity_poly.pdbx_strand_id
1 'polypeptide(L)'
;MDNQLLSCAICGSQVRPPISLDNGGSLDRKLEWQTHAVVLSDPAKEFETLEQHYRAGKKKDAEQLILEVGDEIRRDRATVTWSNTCVLAESGDEYAPNWLAGFDENNIAYETPYSIVAHEVCVDIALKVMRMSLSDIHVRSLRTLWKVLRTRFDARDNEYMGSVAEAGPQHVVMKHCYYLPSAFSDNAFGSDWDAADPSDNIPRISSLIISNLDQVEPESVDTLVAQFRQRFLGLPPELRDRVISLMGSSNGLSTSCTHLLPQHIWRDILLGGRYLPFLKGLECGDIDKKCQDAAQEGMELNWELLVRRLSRPVVILCPTGVLSPHFDVLCYHNMTLPDGLRNRRRIWQLVEEMFVGDVRPARRSWINSTHVPSMPRYWDEYGEPVYPVERIAAIPEI
;
A
#
# COMPACT_ATOMS: atom_id res chain seq x y z
N MET A 1 11.16 -13.63 25.58
CA MET A 1 10.23 -12.68 24.94
C MET A 1 10.97 -12.13 23.75
N ASP A 2 10.56 -12.53 22.55
CA ASP A 2 11.10 -11.90 21.35
C ASP A 2 10.77 -10.42 21.42
N ASN A 3 11.77 -9.56 21.18
CA ASN A 3 11.59 -8.12 21.12
C ASN A 3 10.64 -7.83 19.95
N GLN A 4 9.34 -7.75 20.21
CA GLN A 4 8.38 -7.33 19.19
C GLN A 4 8.71 -5.87 18.87
N LEU A 5 9.09 -5.64 17.62
CA LEU A 5 9.52 -4.33 17.14
C LEU A 5 8.29 -3.52 16.73
N LEU A 6 8.37 -2.19 16.84
CA LEU A 6 7.35 -1.32 16.30
C LEU A 6 7.35 -1.40 14.76
N SER A 7 6.17 -1.53 14.16
CA SER A 7 6.02 -1.68 12.71
C SER A 7 4.98 -0.74 12.13
N CYS A 8 5.24 -0.30 10.90
CA CYS A 8 4.35 0.60 10.19
C CYS A 8 3.06 -0.11 9.83
N ALA A 9 1.94 0.51 10.18
CA ALA A 9 0.60 -0.02 9.88
C ALA A 9 0.28 -0.15 8.39
N ILE A 10 0.98 0.58 7.51
CA ILE A 10 0.74 0.58 6.06
C ILE A 10 1.59 -0.49 5.36
N CYS A 11 2.91 -0.45 5.52
CA CYS A 11 3.82 -1.32 4.78
C CYS A 11 4.29 -2.57 5.56
N GLY A 12 4.01 -2.65 6.85
CA GLY A 12 4.43 -3.74 7.73
C GLY A 12 5.92 -3.73 8.13
N SER A 13 6.75 -2.91 7.47
CA SER A 13 8.18 -2.80 7.79
C SER A 13 8.41 -2.14 9.16
N GLN A 14 9.57 -2.44 9.77
CA GLN A 14 9.96 -1.88 11.07
C GLN A 14 10.02 -0.35 11.05
N VAL A 15 9.53 0.28 12.12
CA VAL A 15 9.78 1.69 12.44
C VAL A 15 10.91 1.73 13.46
N ARG A 16 12.05 2.32 13.09
CA ARG A 16 13.28 2.25 13.87
C ARG A 16 13.45 3.49 14.74
N PRO A 17 14.02 3.37 15.95
CA PRO A 17 14.47 4.56 16.68
C PRO A 17 15.58 5.29 15.90
N PRO A 18 15.71 6.62 16.03
CA PRO A 18 16.87 7.32 15.50
C PRO A 18 18.12 6.81 16.21
N ILE A 19 19.21 6.66 15.45
CA ILE A 19 20.47 6.17 16.01
C ILE A 19 21.01 7.19 17.02
N SER A 20 21.39 6.71 18.22
CA SER A 20 22.29 7.50 19.07
C SER A 20 23.68 7.49 18.43
N LEU A 21 24.18 8.66 18.08
CA LEU A 21 25.52 8.87 17.50
C LEU A 21 26.65 8.37 18.42
N ASP A 22 26.35 8.03 19.67
CA ASP A 22 27.32 7.68 20.71
C ASP A 22 28.14 6.41 20.43
N ASN A 23 27.68 5.51 19.54
CA ASN A 23 28.38 4.25 19.22
C ASN A 23 29.05 4.20 17.83
N GLY A 24 29.13 5.32 17.10
CA GLY A 24 29.91 5.40 15.84
C GLY A 24 29.42 4.56 14.66
N GLY A 25 28.29 3.85 14.79
CA GLY A 25 27.64 3.15 13.68
C GLY A 25 26.77 4.10 12.87
N SER A 26 27.14 4.36 11.61
CA SER A 26 26.24 5.03 10.67
C SER A 26 25.14 4.05 10.27
N LEU A 27 23.86 4.45 10.34
CA LEU A 27 22.79 3.72 9.66
C LEU A 27 23.15 3.65 8.17
N ASP A 28 22.83 2.55 7.51
CA ASP A 28 22.77 2.59 6.05
C ASP A 28 21.75 3.68 5.67
N ARG A 29 22.17 4.66 4.87
CA ARG A 29 21.32 5.75 4.37
C ARG A 29 20.02 5.22 3.76
N LYS A 30 20.03 3.99 3.25
CA LYS A 30 18.84 3.30 2.73
C LYS A 30 17.74 3.07 3.76
N LEU A 31 18.05 3.07 5.06
CA LEU A 31 17.11 2.82 6.15
C LEU A 31 16.73 4.09 6.92
N GLU A 32 17.28 5.26 6.58
CA GLU A 32 17.03 6.54 7.27
C GLU A 32 15.53 6.86 7.33
N TRP A 33 14.82 6.63 6.22
CA TRP A 33 13.37 6.84 6.14
C TRP A 33 12.55 6.02 7.15
N GLN A 34 13.09 4.88 7.63
CA GLN A 34 12.42 4.03 8.62
C GLN A 34 12.42 4.66 10.03
N THR A 35 13.22 5.71 10.24
CA THR A 35 13.28 6.46 11.50
C THR A 35 12.25 7.58 11.60
N HIS A 36 11.65 7.97 10.48
CA HIS A 36 10.65 9.04 10.41
C HIS A 36 9.25 8.45 10.55
N ALA A 37 8.64 8.68 11.71
CA ALA A 37 7.32 8.17 12.05
C ALA A 37 6.29 9.30 12.16
N VAL A 38 5.04 8.94 11.87
CA VAL A 38 3.87 9.75 12.18
C VAL A 38 2.87 8.90 12.96
N VAL A 39 2.16 9.56 13.87
CA VAL A 39 1.06 9.00 14.64
C VAL A 39 -0.23 9.53 14.05
N LEU A 40 -1.09 8.63 13.59
CA LEU A 40 -2.43 8.93 13.10
C LEU A 40 -3.43 8.75 14.23
N SER A 41 -4.23 9.77 14.54
CA SER A 41 -5.25 9.70 15.58
C SER A 41 -6.55 10.37 15.15
N ASP A 42 -7.69 9.81 15.56
CA ASP A 42 -9.02 10.37 15.28
C ASP A 42 -9.54 11.16 16.51
N PRO A 43 -9.34 12.48 16.58
CA PRO A 43 -9.75 13.26 17.76
C PRO A 43 -11.25 13.14 18.08
N ALA A 44 -12.08 12.81 17.08
CA ALA A 44 -13.51 12.67 17.23
C ALA A 44 -13.95 11.37 17.94
N LYS A 45 -13.06 10.39 18.14
CA LYS A 45 -13.41 9.11 18.78
C LYS A 45 -14.60 8.42 18.11
N GLU A 46 -14.58 8.41 16.77
CA GLU A 46 -15.69 7.92 15.94
C GLU A 46 -15.96 6.44 16.22
N PHE A 47 -14.90 5.63 16.34
CA PHE A 47 -14.98 4.20 16.62
C PHE A 47 -15.63 3.92 17.98
N GLU A 48 -15.19 4.59 19.05
CA GLU A 48 -15.75 4.41 20.40
C GLU A 48 -17.21 4.85 20.47
N THR A 49 -17.55 5.93 19.76
CA THR A 49 -18.92 6.43 19.68
C THR A 49 -19.82 5.40 18.99
N LEU A 50 -19.38 4.85 17.85
CA LEU A 50 -20.07 3.76 17.16
C LEU A 50 -20.21 2.53 18.07
N GLU A 51 -19.12 2.08 18.68
CA GLU A 51 -19.13 0.91 19.54
C GLU A 51 -20.08 1.08 20.73
N GLN A 52 -20.03 2.22 21.43
CA GLN A 52 -20.95 2.54 22.52
C GLN A 52 -22.40 2.55 22.06
N HIS A 53 -22.68 3.18 20.92
CA HIS A 53 -24.00 3.22 20.32
C HIS A 53 -24.52 1.81 20.03
N TYR A 54 -23.69 0.93 19.45
CA TYR A 54 -24.09 -0.44 19.13
C TYR A 54 -24.18 -1.36 20.35
N ARG A 55 -23.33 -1.18 21.37
CA ARG A 55 -23.45 -1.88 22.66
C ARG A 55 -24.73 -1.47 23.39
N ALA A 56 -25.11 -0.19 23.34
CA ALA A 56 -26.36 0.33 23.91
C ALA A 56 -27.61 -0.10 23.10
N GLY A 57 -27.45 -0.32 21.80
CA GLY A 57 -28.51 -0.45 20.81
C GLY A 57 -28.77 -1.85 20.25
N LYS A 58 -28.67 -2.95 21.02
CA LYS A 58 -29.15 -4.29 20.59
C LYS A 58 -30.67 -4.37 20.28
N LYS A 59 -31.36 -3.24 20.13
CA LYS A 59 -32.80 -3.11 19.89
C LYS A 59 -33.03 -2.70 18.44
N LYS A 60 -34.02 -3.31 17.79
CA LYS A 60 -34.44 -3.02 16.40
C LYS A 60 -34.81 -1.55 16.13
N ASP A 61 -35.00 -0.76 17.18
CA ASP A 61 -35.50 0.62 17.13
C ASP A 61 -34.45 1.65 17.59
N ALA A 62 -33.16 1.28 17.62
CA ALA A 62 -32.10 2.24 17.95
C ALA A 62 -32.01 3.33 16.86
N GLU A 63 -32.06 4.60 17.28
CA GLU A 63 -31.95 5.74 16.35
C GLU A 63 -30.67 5.65 15.52
N GLN A 64 -30.74 6.00 14.24
CA GLN A 64 -29.56 6.00 13.37
C GLN A 64 -28.51 6.98 13.89
N LEU A 65 -27.29 6.50 14.14
CA LEU A 65 -26.18 7.37 14.52
C LEU A 65 -25.80 8.27 13.33
N ILE A 66 -26.01 9.57 13.48
CA ILE A 66 -25.45 10.58 12.59
C ILE A 66 -24.14 11.04 13.21
N LEU A 67 -23.04 10.61 12.62
CA LEU A 67 -21.71 11.08 13.02
C LEU A 67 -21.48 12.46 12.42
N GLU A 68 -21.44 13.49 13.26
CA GLU A 68 -20.92 14.79 12.85
C GLU A 68 -19.40 14.64 12.66
N VAL A 69 -18.97 14.62 11.40
CA VAL A 69 -17.53 14.56 11.05
C VAL A 69 -16.91 15.93 11.34
N GLY A 70 -16.62 16.20 12.61
CA GLY A 70 -16.18 17.52 13.09
C GLY A 70 -14.70 17.80 12.83
N ASP A 71 -13.82 16.86 13.18
CA ASP A 71 -12.36 17.08 13.20
C ASP A 71 -11.64 16.09 12.29
N GLU A 72 -10.72 16.54 11.43
CA GLU A 72 -9.92 15.64 10.57
C GLU A 72 -8.99 14.72 11.39
N ILE A 73 -8.60 13.58 10.79
CA ILE A 73 -7.56 12.71 11.37
C ILE A 73 -6.27 13.52 11.52
N ARG A 74 -5.71 13.52 12.73
CA ARG A 74 -4.43 14.15 12.99
C ARG A 74 -3.29 13.29 12.44
N ARG A 75 -2.26 13.98 11.96
CA ARG A 75 -0.98 13.39 11.52
C ARG A 75 0.13 14.11 12.26
N ASP A 76 0.49 13.59 13.42
CA ASP A 76 1.51 14.18 14.29
C ASP A 76 2.86 13.49 14.06
N ARG A 77 3.93 14.25 13.90
CA ARG A 77 5.28 13.68 13.79
C ARG A 77 5.70 13.06 15.11
N ALA A 78 6.36 11.91 15.02
CA ALA A 78 6.81 11.18 16.19
C ALA A 78 8.22 10.61 16.00
N THR A 79 8.90 10.41 17.13
CA THR A 79 10.19 9.75 17.21
C THR A 79 10.01 8.43 17.93
N VAL A 80 10.51 7.35 17.34
CA VAL A 80 10.49 6.03 17.99
C VAL A 80 11.60 5.96 19.04
N THR A 81 11.29 5.40 20.20
CA THR A 81 12.25 5.17 21.28
C THR A 81 12.82 3.75 21.21
N TRP A 82 13.89 3.49 21.95
CA TRP A 82 14.45 2.15 22.08
C TRP A 82 13.56 1.18 22.88
N SER A 83 12.54 1.69 23.57
CA SER A 83 11.50 0.90 24.24
C SER A 83 10.32 0.55 23.31
N ASN A 84 10.45 0.76 22.00
CA ASN A 84 9.39 0.54 21.00
C ASN A 84 8.13 1.40 21.23
N THR A 85 8.29 2.56 21.86
CA THR A 85 7.23 3.58 22.00
C THR A 85 7.46 4.74 21.04
N CYS A 86 6.44 5.56 20.80
CA CYS A 86 6.53 6.76 19.99
C CYS A 86 6.33 8.00 20.85
N VAL A 87 7.23 8.97 20.74
CA VAL A 87 7.08 10.28 21.41
C VAL A 87 6.73 11.33 20.35
N LEU A 88 5.64 12.06 20.54
CA LEU A 88 5.26 13.14 19.63
C LEU A 88 6.25 14.30 19.71
N ALA A 89 6.60 14.85 18.55
CA ALA A 89 7.59 15.92 18.45
C ALA A 89 7.13 17.23 19.11
N GLU A 90 5.83 17.51 19.13
CA GLU A 90 5.28 18.78 19.62
C GLU A 90 4.89 18.75 21.10
N SER A 91 4.19 17.71 21.54
CA SER A 91 3.70 17.60 22.93
C SER A 91 4.62 16.83 23.86
N GLY A 92 5.48 15.96 23.31
CA GLY A 92 6.26 15.00 24.11
C GLY A 92 5.43 13.82 24.64
N ASP A 93 4.17 13.69 24.23
CA ASP A 93 3.32 12.58 24.65
C ASP A 93 3.85 11.25 24.11
N GLU A 94 3.82 10.22 24.95
CA GLU A 94 4.28 8.88 24.62
C GLU A 94 3.11 7.97 24.25
N TYR A 95 3.28 7.23 23.15
CA TYR A 95 2.30 6.30 22.60
C TYR A 95 2.88 4.89 22.55
N ALA A 96 2.08 3.94 22.99
CA ALA A 96 2.35 2.52 22.88
C ALA A 96 2.45 2.05 21.42
N PRO A 97 3.13 0.92 21.15
CA PRO A 97 3.20 0.37 19.81
C PRO A 97 1.83 -0.08 19.30
N ASN A 98 1.60 0.02 17.99
CA ASN A 98 0.35 -0.33 17.30
C ASN A 98 -0.25 -1.70 17.66
N TRP A 99 0.59 -2.61 18.11
CA TRP A 99 0.24 -3.99 18.39
C TRP A 99 0.16 -4.30 19.88
N LEU A 100 0.26 -3.31 20.79
CA LEU A 100 0.19 -3.49 22.26
C LEU A 100 -1.21 -3.92 22.73
N ALA A 101 -1.75 -4.98 22.15
CA ALA A 101 -2.73 -5.85 22.76
C ALA A 101 -1.92 -6.86 23.56
N GLY A 102 -2.15 -6.90 24.85
CA GLY A 102 -1.46 -7.79 25.78
C GLY A 102 -2.16 -7.72 27.11
N PHE A 103 -1.76 -8.56 28.04
CA PHE A 103 -2.18 -8.41 29.41
C PHE A 103 -1.01 -7.89 30.24
N ASP A 104 -1.29 -7.04 31.21
CA ASP A 104 -0.31 -6.69 32.21
C ASP A 104 0.02 -7.91 33.09
N GLU A 105 0.94 -7.73 34.04
CA GLU A 105 1.31 -8.75 35.02
C GLU A 105 0.13 -9.27 35.86
N ASN A 106 -0.99 -8.55 35.90
CA ASN A 106 -2.21 -8.88 36.60
C ASN A 106 -3.26 -9.54 35.71
N ASN A 107 -2.90 -9.89 34.47
CA ASN A 107 -3.81 -10.45 33.49
C ASN A 107 -4.97 -9.50 33.10
N ILE A 108 -4.73 -8.18 33.15
CA ILE A 108 -5.64 -7.13 32.67
C ILE A 108 -5.24 -6.72 31.26
N ALA A 109 -6.19 -6.76 30.32
CA ALA A 109 -5.93 -6.39 28.93
C ALA A 109 -5.52 -4.91 28.83
N TYR A 110 -4.42 -4.63 28.15
CA TYR A 110 -4.10 -3.27 27.72
C TYR A 110 -5.19 -2.76 26.79
N GLU A 111 -5.55 -1.48 26.92
CA GLU A 111 -6.44 -0.83 25.95
C GLU A 111 -5.73 -0.80 24.60
N THR A 112 -6.43 -1.27 23.56
CA THR A 112 -5.91 -1.24 22.18
C THR A 112 -5.55 0.21 21.83
N PRO A 113 -4.30 0.48 21.39
CA PRO A 113 -3.85 1.83 21.11
C PRO A 113 -4.79 2.49 20.09
N TYR A 114 -5.35 3.62 20.50
CA TYR A 114 -6.26 4.38 19.65
C TYR A 114 -5.53 5.04 18.46
N SER A 115 -4.26 5.37 18.68
CA SER A 115 -3.39 5.98 17.69
C SER A 115 -2.62 4.93 16.91
N ILE A 116 -2.36 5.21 15.64
CA ILE A 116 -1.71 4.29 14.69
C ILE A 116 -0.44 4.92 14.15
N VAL A 117 0.69 4.28 14.43
CA VAL A 117 2.02 4.63 13.92
C VAL A 117 2.21 4.13 12.49
N ALA A 118 2.72 5.00 11.63
CA ALA A 118 3.19 4.65 10.30
C ALA A 118 4.47 5.41 9.95
N HIS A 119 5.22 4.94 8.96
CA HIS A 119 6.29 5.76 8.38
C HIS A 119 5.69 7.00 7.72
N GLU A 120 6.35 8.15 7.89
CA GLU A 120 5.94 9.42 7.28
C GLU A 120 5.81 9.28 5.75
N VAL A 121 6.79 8.62 5.11
CA VAL A 121 6.81 8.39 3.66
C VAL A 121 5.66 7.50 3.20
N CYS A 122 5.26 6.49 3.99
CA CYS A 122 4.12 5.63 3.65
C CYS A 122 2.80 6.42 3.64
N VAL A 123 2.62 7.32 4.60
CA VAL A 123 1.45 8.22 4.65
C VAL A 123 1.48 9.21 3.49
N ASP A 124 2.64 9.76 3.13
CA ASP A 124 2.77 10.63 1.97
C ASP A 124 2.44 9.93 0.65
N ILE A 125 2.87 8.67 0.50
CA ILE A 125 2.49 7.84 -0.65
C ILE A 125 0.98 7.61 -0.65
N ALA A 126 0.38 7.27 0.49
CA ALA A 126 -1.07 7.06 0.58
C ALA A 126 -1.87 8.30 0.17
N LEU A 127 -1.46 9.49 0.65
CA LEU A 127 -2.07 10.77 0.27
C LEU A 127 -1.91 11.05 -1.23
N LYS A 128 -0.80 10.65 -1.84
CA LYS A 128 -0.61 10.75 -3.30
C LYS A 128 -1.54 9.78 -4.04
N VAL A 129 -1.69 8.54 -3.56
CA VAL A 129 -2.64 7.57 -4.14
C VAL A 129 -4.06 8.13 -4.13
N MET A 130 -4.50 8.68 -3.00
CA MET A 130 -5.83 9.30 -2.84
C MET A 130 -6.09 10.43 -3.85
N ARG A 131 -5.05 11.18 -4.24
CA ARG A 131 -5.17 12.32 -5.18
C ARG A 131 -5.01 11.93 -6.64
N MET A 132 -4.21 10.90 -6.92
CA MET A 132 -3.70 10.64 -8.27
C MET A 132 -4.16 9.31 -8.86
N SER A 133 -4.66 8.36 -8.06
CA SER A 133 -5.11 7.09 -8.62
C SER A 133 -6.32 7.32 -9.53
N LEU A 134 -6.21 6.80 -10.75
CA LEU A 134 -7.30 6.77 -11.72
C LEU A 134 -8.23 5.56 -11.50
N SER A 135 -7.84 4.63 -10.62
CA SER A 135 -8.62 3.46 -10.26
C SER A 135 -9.75 3.82 -9.30
N ASP A 136 -10.81 3.00 -9.28
CA ASP A 136 -11.79 3.06 -8.19
C ASP A 136 -11.14 2.53 -6.92
N ILE A 137 -10.53 3.44 -6.16
CA ILE A 137 -9.96 3.15 -4.84
C ILE A 137 -11.01 3.44 -3.76
N HIS A 138 -11.03 2.59 -2.74
CA HIS A 138 -11.93 2.75 -1.60
C HIS A 138 -11.39 3.80 -0.61
N VAL A 139 -10.06 3.82 -0.42
CA VAL A 139 -9.40 4.76 0.49
C VAL A 139 -9.19 6.11 -0.19
N ARG A 140 -10.14 7.03 0.03
CA ARG A 140 -10.13 8.38 -0.59
C ARG A 140 -9.76 9.51 0.37
N SER A 141 -9.61 9.23 1.66
CA SER A 141 -9.28 10.21 2.69
C SER A 141 -8.40 9.62 3.77
N LEU A 142 -7.73 10.47 4.57
CA LEU A 142 -6.98 10.03 5.74
C LEU A 142 -7.90 9.37 6.79
N ARG A 143 -9.16 9.80 6.88
CA ARG A 143 -10.20 9.16 7.71
C ARG A 143 -10.48 7.73 7.27
N THR A 144 -10.73 7.52 5.97
CA THR A 144 -10.95 6.16 5.45
C THR A 144 -9.71 5.30 5.66
N LEU A 145 -8.50 5.84 5.43
CA LEU A 145 -7.25 5.11 5.72
C LEU A 145 -7.15 4.72 7.19
N TRP A 146 -7.41 5.66 8.12
CA TRP A 146 -7.39 5.38 9.55
C TRP A 146 -8.40 4.28 9.92
N LYS A 147 -9.62 4.31 9.38
CA LYS A 147 -10.63 3.25 9.57
C LYS A 147 -10.15 1.88 9.11
N VAL A 148 -9.56 1.80 7.91
CA VAL A 148 -8.95 0.55 7.40
C VAL A 148 -7.90 0.04 8.39
N LEU A 149 -6.93 0.89 8.76
CA LEU A 149 -5.85 0.50 9.64
C LEU A 149 -6.38 0.09 11.03
N ARG A 150 -7.33 0.85 11.59
CA ARG A 150 -7.95 0.55 12.88
C ARG A 150 -8.66 -0.81 12.85
N THR A 151 -9.46 -1.09 11.82
CA THR A 151 -10.14 -2.40 11.68
C THR A 151 -9.17 -3.57 11.57
N ARG A 152 -8.02 -3.38 10.91
CA ARG A 152 -6.94 -4.39 10.86
C ARG A 152 -6.33 -4.70 12.23
N PHE A 153 -6.23 -3.71 13.11
CA PHE A 153 -5.78 -3.93 14.49
C PHE A 153 -6.91 -4.45 15.40
N ASP A 154 -8.14 -3.96 15.23
CA ASP A 154 -9.30 -4.30 16.07
C ASP A 154 -9.83 -5.71 15.85
N ALA A 155 -9.68 -6.25 14.63
CA ALA A 155 -10.01 -7.64 14.34
C ALA A 155 -9.26 -8.65 15.25
N ARG A 156 -8.27 -8.19 16.05
CA ARG A 156 -7.53 -8.99 17.03
C ARG A 156 -8.35 -9.28 18.29
N ASP A 157 -9.32 -8.44 18.63
CA ASP A 157 -10.08 -8.45 19.88
C ASP A 157 -11.44 -9.19 19.80
N ASN A 158 -11.72 -9.89 18.71
CA ASN A 158 -12.98 -10.64 18.60
C ASN A 158 -13.02 -11.86 19.53
N GLU A 159 -14.21 -12.08 20.12
CA GLU A 159 -14.67 -12.94 21.24
C GLU A 159 -14.07 -14.37 21.41
N TYR A 160 -13.20 -14.85 20.52
CA TYR A 160 -12.63 -16.21 20.52
C TYR A 160 -11.11 -16.28 20.29
N MET A 161 -10.42 -15.14 20.28
CA MET A 161 -8.96 -15.13 20.20
C MET A 161 -8.41 -15.50 21.58
N GLY A 162 -7.88 -16.72 21.73
CA GLY A 162 -7.08 -17.11 22.89
C GLY A 162 -5.91 -16.15 23.12
N SER A 163 -5.17 -16.34 24.22
CA SER A 163 -4.08 -15.45 24.68
C SER A 163 -3.33 -14.74 23.54
N VAL A 164 -3.20 -13.42 23.67
CA VAL A 164 -2.74 -12.52 22.59
C VAL A 164 -1.38 -12.91 22.00
N ALA A 165 -0.54 -13.61 22.77
CA ALA A 165 0.73 -14.17 22.31
C ALA A 165 0.58 -15.17 21.13
N GLU A 166 -0.57 -15.82 21.02
CA GLU A 166 -0.89 -16.80 19.98
C GLU A 166 -1.86 -16.24 18.95
N ALA A 167 -2.19 -14.94 19.01
CA ALA A 167 -3.03 -14.22 18.06
C ALA A 167 -2.33 -14.11 16.68
N GLY A 168 -2.13 -15.25 16.02
CA GLY A 168 -1.53 -15.36 14.72
C GLY A 168 -2.21 -14.48 13.66
N PRO A 169 -1.47 -14.18 12.58
CA PRO A 169 -1.82 -13.25 11.51
C PRO A 169 -3.24 -13.46 10.96
N GLN A 170 -4.04 -12.40 10.99
CA GLN A 170 -5.36 -12.36 10.33
C GLN A 170 -5.18 -12.27 8.83
N HIS A 171 -6.07 -12.86 8.04
CA HIS A 171 -6.03 -12.75 6.59
C HIS A 171 -6.60 -11.41 6.14
N VAL A 172 -5.71 -10.50 5.72
CA VAL A 172 -6.13 -9.35 4.91
C VAL A 172 -6.49 -9.89 3.52
N VAL A 173 -7.73 -9.70 3.11
CA VAL A 173 -8.26 -10.14 1.83
C VAL A 173 -7.88 -9.11 0.78
N MET A 174 -6.62 -9.14 0.35
CA MET A 174 -6.12 -8.34 -0.77
C MET A 174 -6.09 -9.17 -2.06
N LYS A 175 -6.44 -8.54 -3.17
CA LYS A 175 -6.61 -9.17 -4.48
C LYS A 175 -5.34 -9.87 -4.96
N HIS A 176 -4.17 -9.30 -4.66
CA HIS A 176 -2.88 -9.87 -5.08
C HIS A 176 -2.13 -10.57 -3.93
N CYS A 177 -2.85 -10.96 -2.87
CA CYS A 177 -2.33 -11.67 -1.71
C CYS A 177 -1.09 -10.99 -1.09
N TYR A 178 -0.95 -9.67 -1.25
CA TYR A 178 0.17 -8.93 -0.70
C TYR A 178 -0.03 -8.79 0.81
N TYR A 179 0.40 -9.80 1.55
CA TYR A 179 0.15 -9.89 2.98
C TYR A 179 1.01 -8.88 3.77
N LEU A 180 0.44 -8.28 4.82
CA LEU A 180 1.18 -7.58 5.87
C LEU A 180 1.87 -8.69 6.70
N PRO A 181 3.20 -8.92 6.59
CA PRO A 181 3.86 -10.19 6.93
C PRO A 181 3.36 -10.90 8.19
N SER A 182 3.15 -12.21 8.06
CA SER A 182 2.59 -13.13 9.08
C SER A 182 3.46 -13.37 10.29
N ALA A 183 4.66 -12.80 10.25
CA ALA A 183 5.42 -12.43 11.40
C ALA A 183 6.16 -11.14 11.02
N PHE A 184 6.31 -10.24 11.98
CA PHE A 184 7.35 -9.22 11.97
C PHE A 184 8.74 -9.88 12.07
N SER A 185 9.00 -10.95 11.33
CA SER A 185 10.28 -11.63 11.29
C SER A 185 11.12 -11.03 10.17
N ASP A 186 12.32 -10.61 10.55
CA ASP A 186 13.29 -9.87 9.72
C ASP A 186 13.76 -10.59 8.43
N ASN A 187 13.21 -11.77 8.11
CA ASN A 187 13.79 -12.68 7.11
C ASN A 187 12.78 -13.26 6.09
N ALA A 188 11.54 -12.77 6.01
CA ALA A 188 10.55 -13.38 5.12
C ALA A 188 10.78 -13.10 3.62
N PHE A 189 11.50 -12.02 3.28
CA PHE A 189 11.88 -11.70 1.91
C PHE A 189 13.40 -11.66 1.83
N GLY A 190 14.01 -12.60 1.10
CA GLY A 190 15.48 -12.69 0.93
C GLY A 190 16.08 -11.57 0.06
N SER A 191 15.45 -10.39 0.01
CA SER A 191 15.86 -9.30 -0.87
C SER A 191 15.56 -7.93 -0.24
N ASP A 192 16.61 -7.12 -0.04
CA ASP A 192 16.60 -5.82 0.67
C ASP A 192 15.71 -4.72 0.04
N TRP A 193 15.03 -5.00 -1.08
CA TRP A 193 14.33 -3.97 -1.82
C TRP A 193 13.09 -3.43 -1.10
N ASP A 194 12.47 -4.22 -0.24
CA ASP A 194 11.28 -3.84 0.53
C ASP A 194 11.61 -2.92 1.72
N ALA A 195 12.88 -2.88 2.13
CA ALA A 195 13.44 -1.97 3.12
C ALA A 195 14.03 -0.68 2.50
N ALA A 196 14.22 -0.63 1.18
CA ALA A 196 14.82 0.51 0.49
C ALA A 196 13.91 1.75 0.51
N ASP A 197 14.51 2.95 0.60
CA ASP A 197 13.77 4.22 0.67
C ASP A 197 12.79 4.45 -0.49
N PRO A 198 11.46 4.49 -0.24
CA PRO A 198 10.45 4.71 -1.26
C PRO A 198 10.16 6.20 -1.53
N SER A 199 10.88 7.14 -0.90
CA SER A 199 10.71 8.59 -1.05
C SER A 199 10.88 9.08 -2.48
N ASP A 200 10.50 10.33 -2.79
CA ASP A 200 10.56 10.89 -4.15
C ASP A 200 12.00 10.96 -4.72
N ASN A 201 13.04 10.92 -3.87
CA ASN A 201 14.44 11.16 -4.22
C ASN A 201 15.24 9.88 -4.49
N ILE A 202 14.70 8.99 -5.32
CA ILE A 202 15.39 7.73 -5.67
C ILE A 202 16.54 8.05 -6.65
N PRO A 203 17.81 7.76 -6.29
CA PRO A 203 18.94 8.06 -7.15
C PRO A 203 18.87 7.30 -8.48
N ARG A 204 19.24 7.98 -9.58
CA ARG A 204 19.39 7.38 -10.92
C ARG A 204 18.13 6.70 -11.48
N ILE A 205 16.95 7.04 -10.95
CA ILE A 205 15.67 6.42 -11.33
C ILE A 205 15.44 6.44 -12.84
N SER A 206 15.65 7.58 -13.50
CA SER A 206 15.45 7.76 -14.94
C SER A 206 16.41 6.87 -15.73
N SER A 207 17.72 6.99 -15.49
CA SER A 207 18.75 6.20 -16.17
C SER A 207 18.54 4.68 -16.03
N LEU A 208 18.08 4.20 -14.86
CA LEU A 208 17.80 2.79 -14.65
C LEU A 208 16.54 2.35 -15.38
N ILE A 209 15.44 3.11 -15.31
CA ILE A 209 14.22 2.79 -16.04
C ILE A 209 14.47 2.73 -17.55
N ILE A 210 15.11 3.75 -18.13
CA ILE A 210 15.35 3.80 -19.58
C ILE A 210 16.37 2.77 -20.07
N SER A 211 17.18 2.20 -19.17
CA SER A 211 18.07 1.07 -19.50
C SER A 211 17.31 -0.20 -19.87
N ASN A 212 16.02 -0.29 -19.51
CA ASN A 212 15.12 -1.39 -19.88
C ASN A 212 14.38 -1.17 -21.21
N LEU A 213 14.71 -0.12 -21.97
CA LEU A 213 14.11 0.13 -23.29
C LEU A 213 14.65 -0.85 -24.31
N ASP A 214 13.74 -1.60 -24.91
CA ASP A 214 14.00 -2.41 -26.09
C ASP A 214 13.85 -1.55 -27.36
N GLN A 215 14.46 -2.00 -28.45
CA GLN A 215 14.22 -1.42 -29.78
C GLN A 215 12.87 -1.92 -30.31
N VAL A 216 12.19 -1.09 -31.10
CA VAL A 216 11.03 -1.55 -31.88
C VAL A 216 11.56 -2.49 -32.96
N GLU A 217 11.07 -3.73 -32.99
CA GLU A 217 11.41 -4.65 -34.07
C GLU A 217 10.93 -4.05 -35.41
N PRO A 218 11.73 -4.14 -36.49
CA PRO A 218 11.32 -3.69 -37.81
C PRO A 218 10.28 -4.66 -38.39
N GLU A 219 9.07 -4.65 -37.84
CA GLU A 219 7.93 -5.34 -38.40
C GLU A 219 7.36 -4.54 -39.57
N SER A 220 6.83 -5.24 -40.58
CA SER A 220 6.05 -4.62 -41.62
C SER A 220 4.82 -3.97 -40.98
N VAL A 221 4.84 -2.64 -40.84
CA VAL A 221 3.73 -1.89 -40.22
C VAL A 221 2.44 -2.24 -40.93
N ASP A 222 1.53 -2.90 -40.22
CA ASP A 222 0.18 -3.18 -40.71
C ASP A 222 -0.45 -1.86 -41.18
N THR A 223 -1.00 -1.87 -42.39
CA THR A 223 -1.67 -0.71 -42.98
C THR A 223 -2.80 -0.19 -42.09
N LEU A 224 -3.50 -1.08 -41.36
CA LEU A 224 -4.52 -0.69 -40.39
C LEU A 224 -3.94 0.10 -39.20
N VAL A 225 -2.78 -0.32 -38.69
CA VAL A 225 -2.09 0.38 -37.59
C VAL A 225 -1.64 1.76 -38.05
N ALA A 226 -1.07 1.88 -39.26
CA ALA A 226 -0.69 3.16 -39.83
C ALA A 226 -1.89 4.11 -40.00
N GLN A 227 -3.02 3.60 -40.52
CA GLN A 227 -4.25 4.38 -40.67
C GLN A 227 -4.82 4.82 -39.31
N PHE A 228 -4.81 3.94 -38.31
CA PHE A 228 -5.25 4.29 -36.96
C PHE A 228 -4.39 5.40 -36.36
N ARG A 229 -3.05 5.27 -36.43
CA ARG A 229 -2.11 6.30 -35.94
C ARG A 229 -2.38 7.66 -36.58
N GLN A 230 -2.56 7.70 -37.90
CA GLN A 230 -2.85 8.94 -38.61
C GLN A 230 -4.17 9.57 -38.14
N ARG A 231 -5.23 8.77 -38.01
CA ARG A 231 -6.53 9.25 -37.51
C ARG A 231 -6.44 9.73 -36.07
N PHE A 232 -5.75 8.99 -35.20
CA PHE A 232 -5.54 9.35 -33.81
C PHE A 232 -4.80 10.69 -33.69
N LEU A 233 -3.71 10.89 -34.45
CA LEU A 233 -2.96 12.15 -34.45
C LEU A 233 -3.75 13.32 -35.04
N GLY A 234 -4.72 13.05 -35.91
CA GLY A 234 -5.65 14.06 -36.44
C GLY A 234 -6.76 14.46 -35.48
N LEU A 235 -6.92 13.78 -34.33
CA LEU A 235 -7.91 14.14 -33.32
C LEU A 235 -7.50 15.43 -32.57
N PRO A 236 -8.48 16.27 -32.17
CA PRO A 236 -8.24 17.34 -31.20
C PRO A 236 -7.52 16.82 -29.94
N PRO A 237 -6.63 17.62 -29.33
CA PRO A 237 -5.89 17.23 -28.12
C PRO A 237 -6.79 16.67 -27.01
N GLU A 238 -7.98 17.25 -26.80
CA GLU A 238 -8.93 16.86 -25.76
C GLU A 238 -9.44 15.42 -25.98
N LEU A 239 -9.68 15.03 -27.23
CA LEU A 239 -10.11 13.68 -27.57
C LEU A 239 -8.95 12.69 -27.45
N ARG A 240 -7.72 13.09 -27.80
CA ARG A 240 -6.53 12.24 -27.60
C ARG A 240 -6.30 11.98 -26.11
N ASP A 241 -6.33 13.03 -25.30
CA ASP A 241 -6.21 12.93 -23.84
C ASP A 241 -7.31 12.05 -23.25
N ARG A 242 -8.54 12.16 -23.75
CA ARG A 242 -9.65 11.30 -23.32
C ARG A 242 -9.38 9.83 -23.66
N VAL A 243 -8.94 9.52 -24.88
CA VAL A 243 -8.59 8.14 -25.27
C VAL A 243 -7.46 7.60 -24.37
N ILE A 244 -6.40 8.37 -24.15
CA ILE A 244 -5.27 7.98 -23.29
C ILE A 244 -5.75 7.71 -21.86
N SER A 245 -6.65 8.55 -21.33
CA SER A 245 -7.20 8.37 -19.98
C SER A 245 -7.97 7.05 -19.80
N LEU A 246 -8.55 6.52 -20.88
CA LEU A 246 -9.35 5.29 -20.87
C LEU A 246 -8.50 4.02 -20.97
N MET A 247 -7.20 4.14 -21.25
CA MET A 247 -6.34 2.97 -21.33
C MET A 247 -6.10 2.34 -19.95
N GLY A 248 -6.33 3.12 -18.88
CA GLY A 248 -6.08 2.78 -17.47
C GLY A 248 -6.75 1.49 -17.06
N SER A 249 -5.97 0.57 -16.49
CA SER A 249 -6.48 -0.69 -15.94
C SER A 249 -5.87 -0.94 -14.56
N SER A 250 -6.72 -1.29 -13.59
CA SER A 250 -6.29 -1.70 -12.25
C SER A 250 -5.47 -3.00 -12.25
N ASN A 251 -5.55 -3.79 -13.33
CA ASN A 251 -4.75 -5.00 -13.53
C ASN A 251 -3.45 -4.74 -14.33
N GLY A 252 -3.15 -3.48 -14.63
CA GLY A 252 -2.13 -3.11 -15.59
C GLY A 252 -2.49 -3.47 -17.03
N LEU A 253 -1.58 -3.16 -17.95
CA LEU A 253 -1.70 -3.50 -19.37
C LEU A 253 -1.11 -4.88 -19.66
N SER A 254 -1.56 -5.51 -20.75
CA SER A 254 -0.85 -6.67 -21.32
C SER A 254 0.55 -6.24 -21.78
N THR A 255 1.54 -7.13 -21.62
CA THR A 255 2.91 -6.92 -22.10
C THR A 255 3.03 -7.01 -23.62
N SER A 256 2.03 -7.57 -24.31
CA SER A 256 1.95 -7.55 -25.78
C SER A 256 1.76 -6.13 -26.27
N CYS A 257 2.66 -5.67 -27.14
CA CYS A 257 2.54 -4.36 -27.78
C CYS A 257 1.48 -4.41 -28.87
N THR A 258 0.71 -3.33 -28.98
CA THR A 258 -0.30 -3.15 -30.03
C THR A 258 0.19 -2.24 -31.15
N HIS A 259 1.19 -1.41 -30.85
CA HIS A 259 1.75 -0.42 -31.75
C HIS A 259 0.71 0.58 -32.29
N LEU A 260 -0.50 0.64 -31.71
CA LEU A 260 -1.58 1.53 -32.16
C LEU A 260 -1.27 3.00 -31.89
N LEU A 261 -0.69 3.32 -30.73
CA LEU A 261 -0.24 4.66 -30.43
C LEU A 261 1.23 4.85 -30.86
N PRO A 262 1.59 6.04 -31.38
CA PRO A 262 2.98 6.37 -31.64
C PRO A 262 3.86 6.28 -30.38
N GLN A 263 5.13 5.91 -30.54
CA GLN A 263 6.05 5.71 -29.41
C GLN A 263 6.26 6.98 -28.56
N HIS A 264 6.23 8.17 -29.18
CA HIS A 264 6.31 9.43 -28.43
C HIS A 264 5.12 9.64 -27.47
N ILE A 265 3.92 9.14 -27.82
CA ILE A 265 2.76 9.23 -26.92
C ILE A 265 2.97 8.35 -25.69
N TRP A 266 3.54 7.15 -25.85
CA TRP A 266 3.89 6.29 -24.72
C TRP A 266 4.98 6.89 -23.83
N ARG A 267 5.98 7.55 -24.42
CA ARG A 267 6.97 8.34 -23.67
C ARG A 267 6.29 9.47 -22.87
N ASP A 268 5.37 10.19 -23.48
CA ASP A 268 4.65 11.28 -22.81
C ASP A 268 3.73 10.74 -21.69
N ILE A 269 3.16 9.55 -21.85
CA ILE A 269 2.42 8.82 -20.79
C ILE A 269 3.34 8.49 -19.60
N LEU A 270 4.55 8.00 -19.87
CA LEU A 270 5.56 7.69 -18.84
C LEU A 270 5.92 8.96 -18.04
N LEU A 271 6.19 10.06 -18.73
CA LEU A 271 6.57 11.34 -18.13
C LEU A 271 5.41 12.05 -17.42
N GLY A 272 4.20 11.91 -17.95
CA GLY A 272 3.03 12.63 -17.47
C GLY A 272 2.54 12.18 -16.10
N GLY A 273 2.99 11.01 -15.61
CA GLY A 273 2.65 10.49 -14.28
C GLY A 273 1.16 10.18 -14.06
N ARG A 274 0.28 10.42 -15.05
CA ARG A 274 -1.16 10.15 -14.93
C ARG A 274 -1.42 8.64 -14.85
N TYR A 275 -0.67 7.86 -15.63
CA TYR A 275 -0.91 6.44 -15.79
C TYR A 275 -0.09 5.57 -14.81
N LEU A 276 1.11 6.03 -14.50
CA LEU A 276 2.04 5.38 -13.59
C LEU A 276 2.43 6.37 -12.49
N PRO A 277 1.48 6.78 -11.63
CA PRO A 277 1.69 7.86 -10.67
C PRO A 277 2.77 7.54 -9.61
N PHE A 278 3.10 6.26 -9.41
CA PHE A 278 4.23 5.85 -8.58
C PHE A 278 5.60 6.19 -9.20
N LEU A 279 5.71 6.44 -10.52
CA LEU A 279 6.96 6.75 -11.22
C LEU A 279 7.40 8.22 -11.09
N LYS A 280 6.97 8.93 -10.05
CA LYS A 280 7.41 10.32 -9.83
C LYS A 280 8.94 10.41 -9.68
N GLY A 281 9.52 11.51 -10.18
CA GLY A 281 10.96 11.78 -10.07
C GLY A 281 11.77 11.44 -11.32
N LEU A 282 11.11 11.21 -12.47
CA LEU A 282 11.81 11.09 -13.76
C LEU A 282 12.37 12.43 -14.20
N GLU A 283 13.65 12.42 -14.56
CA GLU A 283 14.38 13.54 -15.11
C GLU A 283 14.26 13.54 -16.63
N CYS A 284 13.69 14.61 -17.19
CA CYS A 284 13.50 14.73 -18.64
C CYS A 284 14.83 14.70 -19.39
N GLY A 285 15.91 15.26 -18.80
CA GLY A 285 17.23 15.31 -19.44
C GLY A 285 17.82 13.94 -19.78
N ASP A 286 17.67 12.95 -18.90
CA ASP A 286 18.13 11.57 -19.14
C ASP A 286 17.34 10.92 -20.30
N ILE A 287 16.03 11.16 -20.34
CA ILE A 287 15.12 10.63 -21.36
C ILE A 287 15.39 11.28 -22.72
N ASP A 288 15.55 12.61 -22.75
CA ASP A 288 15.84 13.37 -23.96
C ASP A 288 17.19 12.97 -24.55
N LYS A 289 18.22 12.83 -23.70
CA LYS A 289 19.52 12.33 -24.12
C LYS A 289 19.41 10.94 -24.75
N LYS A 290 18.71 10.00 -24.11
CA LYS A 290 18.50 8.66 -24.66
C LYS A 290 17.74 8.67 -25.99
N CYS A 291 16.78 9.57 -26.15
CA CYS A 291 16.08 9.76 -27.43
C CYS A 291 17.02 10.30 -28.52
N GLN A 292 17.90 11.25 -28.19
CA GLN A 292 18.89 11.79 -29.13
C GLN A 292 19.90 10.73 -29.57
N ASP A 293 20.43 9.96 -28.61
CA ASP A 293 21.36 8.87 -28.89
C ASP A 293 20.73 7.84 -29.83
N ALA A 294 19.49 7.40 -29.55
CA ALA A 294 18.77 6.47 -30.41
C ALA A 294 18.48 7.04 -31.81
N ALA A 295 18.13 8.33 -31.91
CA ALA A 295 17.90 8.98 -33.18
C ALA A 295 19.17 9.07 -34.05
N GLN A 296 20.34 9.31 -33.44
CA GLN A 296 21.63 9.31 -34.15
C GLN A 296 21.97 7.91 -34.69
N GLU A 297 21.55 6.86 -33.99
CA GLU A 297 21.72 5.47 -34.41
C GLU A 297 20.62 4.99 -35.37
N GLY A 298 19.64 5.83 -35.71
CA GLY A 298 18.51 5.47 -36.57
C GLY A 298 17.55 4.45 -35.93
N MET A 299 17.50 4.40 -34.60
CA MET A 299 16.73 3.43 -33.83
C MET A 299 15.46 4.06 -33.26
N GLU A 300 14.35 3.32 -33.33
CA GLU A 300 13.11 3.67 -32.61
C GLU A 300 13.03 2.88 -31.29
N LEU A 301 12.83 3.58 -30.18
CA LEU A 301 12.74 2.98 -28.85
C LEU A 301 11.30 2.53 -28.56
N ASN A 302 11.15 1.34 -27.96
CA ASN A 302 9.86 0.75 -27.64
C ASN A 302 9.32 1.21 -26.28
N TRP A 303 8.88 2.47 -26.23
CA TRP A 303 8.25 3.08 -25.05
C TRP A 303 6.95 2.36 -24.63
N GLU A 304 6.19 1.83 -25.60
CA GLU A 304 4.98 1.05 -25.33
C GLU A 304 5.27 -0.15 -24.43
N LEU A 305 6.27 -0.95 -24.78
CA LEU A 305 6.66 -2.14 -24.02
C LEU A 305 7.09 -1.79 -22.61
N LEU A 306 7.88 -0.72 -22.47
CA LEU A 306 8.33 -0.23 -21.16
C LEU A 306 7.14 0.16 -20.27
N VAL A 307 6.24 1.02 -20.76
CA VAL A 307 5.06 1.46 -20.00
C VAL A 307 4.18 0.27 -19.63
N ARG A 308 3.97 -0.68 -20.57
CA ARG A 308 3.19 -1.90 -20.31
C ARG A 308 3.81 -2.75 -19.21
N ARG A 309 5.12 -3.00 -19.27
CA ARG A 309 5.85 -3.75 -18.23
C ARG A 309 5.77 -3.03 -16.87
N LEU A 310 5.96 -1.72 -16.83
CA LEU A 310 5.88 -0.90 -15.61
C LEU A 310 4.46 -0.83 -15.03
N SER A 311 3.42 -0.94 -15.86
CA SER A 311 2.02 -0.90 -15.39
C SER A 311 1.56 -2.17 -14.66
N ARG A 312 2.34 -3.25 -14.72
CA ARG A 312 1.95 -4.53 -14.14
C ARG A 312 1.85 -4.43 -12.60
N PRO A 313 0.87 -5.09 -11.98
CA PRO A 313 0.82 -5.19 -10.53
C PRO A 313 2.03 -5.99 -10.02
N VAL A 314 2.48 -5.64 -8.82
CA VAL A 314 3.32 -6.48 -7.98
C VAL A 314 2.47 -7.67 -7.55
N VAL A 315 2.85 -8.87 -7.96
CA VAL A 315 2.14 -10.10 -7.56
C VAL A 315 3.07 -10.95 -6.73
N ILE A 316 2.58 -11.36 -5.56
CA ILE A 316 3.21 -12.42 -4.77
C ILE A 316 2.50 -13.72 -5.13
N LEU A 317 3.22 -14.67 -5.73
CA LEU A 317 2.69 -16.02 -5.89
C LEU A 317 2.90 -16.79 -4.58
N CYS A 318 1.82 -17.24 -3.95
CA CYS A 318 1.85 -18.36 -3.01
C CYS A 318 1.86 -19.66 -3.84
N PRO A 319 2.95 -20.44 -3.89
CA PRO A 319 3.02 -21.58 -4.81
C PRO A 319 2.02 -22.70 -4.52
N THR A 320 1.45 -22.75 -3.32
CA THR A 320 0.41 -23.70 -2.92
C THR A 320 -0.38 -23.03 -1.79
N GLY A 321 -1.63 -23.40 -1.51
CA GLY A 321 -2.41 -22.86 -0.38
C GLY A 321 -1.82 -23.11 1.02
N VAL A 322 -0.54 -23.48 1.09
CA VAL A 322 0.29 -23.57 2.29
C VAL A 322 1.17 -22.33 2.31
N LEU A 323 1.21 -21.62 3.45
CA LEU A 323 2.09 -20.49 3.71
C LEU A 323 3.56 -20.92 3.62
N SER A 324 4.08 -21.11 2.41
CA SER A 324 5.48 -21.35 2.16
C SER A 324 6.24 -20.06 2.47
N PRO A 325 7.37 -20.11 3.21
CA PRO A 325 8.19 -18.94 3.48
C PRO A 325 8.97 -18.45 2.25
N HIS A 326 8.73 -19.03 1.06
CA HIS A 326 9.41 -18.67 -0.19
C HIS A 326 8.39 -18.04 -1.12
N PHE A 327 8.12 -16.76 -0.89
CA PHE A 327 7.31 -15.93 -1.75
C PHE A 327 8.16 -15.45 -2.92
N ASP A 328 7.89 -15.96 -4.12
CA ASP A 328 8.44 -15.36 -5.33
C ASP A 328 7.64 -14.09 -5.65
N VAL A 329 8.25 -12.94 -5.39
CA VAL A 329 7.72 -11.66 -5.82
C VAL A 329 8.02 -11.51 -7.31
N LEU A 330 7.04 -11.86 -8.15
CA LEU A 330 7.12 -11.73 -9.60
C LEU A 330 6.88 -10.27 -10.02
N CYS A 331 7.66 -9.35 -9.49
CA CYS A 331 7.59 -7.96 -9.89
C CYS A 331 8.75 -7.63 -10.81
N TYR A 332 8.42 -7.33 -12.06
CA TYR A 332 9.37 -6.90 -13.09
C TYR A 332 10.50 -7.91 -13.34
N HIS A 333 10.15 -9.19 -13.49
CA HIS A 333 11.09 -10.21 -13.95
C HIS A 333 11.72 -9.72 -15.27
N ASN A 334 13.05 -9.71 -15.33
CA ASN A 334 13.85 -9.17 -16.43
C ASN A 334 13.83 -7.64 -16.59
N MET A 335 13.57 -6.88 -15.53
CA MET A 335 13.87 -5.44 -15.49
C MET A 335 14.82 -5.06 -14.35
N THR A 336 15.71 -4.14 -14.67
CA THR A 336 16.58 -3.46 -13.72
C THR A 336 15.89 -2.21 -13.23
N LEU A 337 15.26 -2.29 -12.06
CA LEU A 337 14.64 -1.15 -11.37
C LEU A 337 15.32 -0.86 -10.04
N PRO A 338 15.44 0.42 -9.64
CA PRO A 338 15.91 0.78 -8.31
C PRO A 338 15.02 0.17 -7.23
N ASP A 339 15.63 -0.33 -6.16
CA ASP A 339 14.93 -0.98 -5.06
C ASP A 339 13.88 -0.10 -4.39
N GLY A 340 14.21 1.18 -4.15
CA GLY A 340 13.27 2.16 -3.62
C GLY A 340 12.01 2.33 -4.49
N LEU A 341 12.14 2.15 -5.82
CA LEU A 341 11.01 2.27 -6.74
C LEU A 341 10.10 1.05 -6.65
N ARG A 342 10.70 -0.14 -6.48
CA ARG A 342 9.97 -1.38 -6.21
C ARG A 342 9.19 -1.25 -4.90
N ASN A 343 9.83 -0.73 -3.85
CA ASN A 343 9.16 -0.49 -2.57
C ASN A 343 8.04 0.55 -2.68
N ARG A 344 8.29 1.65 -3.40
CA ARG A 344 7.26 2.68 -3.62
C ARG A 344 6.06 2.11 -4.37
N ARG A 345 6.27 1.32 -5.43
CA ARG A 345 5.18 0.65 -6.16
C ARG A 345 4.44 -0.33 -5.25
N ARG A 346 5.14 -1.09 -4.42
CA ARG A 346 4.55 -1.97 -3.41
C ARG A 346 3.59 -1.20 -2.51
N ILE A 347 4.06 -0.12 -1.86
CA ILE A 347 3.25 0.69 -0.94
C ILE A 347 2.08 1.32 -1.68
N TRP A 348 2.30 1.82 -2.91
CA TRP A 348 1.25 2.36 -3.75
C TRP A 348 0.12 1.35 -3.97
N GLN A 349 0.47 0.13 -4.37
CA GLN A 349 -0.50 -0.93 -4.63
C GLN A 349 -1.21 -1.40 -3.36
N LEU A 350 -0.48 -1.48 -2.22
CA LEU A 350 -1.11 -1.75 -0.92
C LEU A 350 -2.24 -0.77 -0.62
N VAL A 351 -2.04 0.52 -0.89
CA VAL A 351 -3.07 1.55 -0.66
C VAL A 351 -4.20 1.46 -1.70
N GLU A 352 -3.90 1.15 -2.96
CA GLU A 352 -4.92 0.95 -4.00
C GLU A 352 -5.87 -0.23 -3.68
N GLU A 353 -5.36 -1.25 -2.99
CA GLU A 353 -6.12 -2.46 -2.64
C GLU A 353 -6.80 -2.39 -1.26
N MET A 354 -6.50 -1.38 -0.44
CA MET A 354 -7.14 -1.21 0.86
C MET A 354 -8.63 -0.89 0.73
N PHE A 355 -9.42 -1.46 1.63
CA PHE A 355 -10.81 -1.09 1.87
C PHE A 355 -11.18 -1.36 3.33
N VAL A 356 -12.20 -0.66 3.85
CA VAL A 356 -12.54 -0.81 5.27
C VAL A 356 -13.14 -2.20 5.51
N GLY A 357 -12.61 -2.93 6.49
CA GLY A 357 -12.97 -4.33 6.69
C GLY A 357 -12.31 -5.29 5.72
N ASP A 358 -11.16 -4.91 5.12
CA ASP A 358 -10.32 -5.81 4.32
C ASP A 358 -9.66 -6.95 5.11
N VAL A 359 -10.07 -7.17 6.35
CA VAL A 359 -9.68 -8.29 7.19
C VAL A 359 -10.86 -9.22 7.40
N ARG A 360 -10.63 -10.53 7.28
CA ARG A 360 -11.61 -11.54 7.64
C ARG A 360 -11.17 -12.32 8.88
N PRO A 361 -12.10 -12.61 9.81
CA PRO A 361 -11.82 -13.55 10.88
C PRO A 361 -11.49 -14.91 10.26
N ALA A 362 -10.45 -15.56 10.77
CA ALA A 362 -10.04 -16.88 10.33
C ALA A 362 -10.10 -17.87 11.48
N ARG A 363 -10.59 -19.07 11.21
CA ARG A 363 -10.62 -20.16 12.17
C ARG A 363 -9.20 -20.70 12.36
N ARG A 364 -8.78 -20.91 13.61
CA ARG A 364 -7.48 -21.53 13.90
C ARG A 364 -7.62 -23.04 14.01
N SER A 365 -6.65 -23.75 13.44
CA SER A 365 -6.61 -25.21 13.38
C SER A 365 -6.52 -25.90 14.75
N TRP A 366 -6.03 -25.21 15.79
CA TRP A 366 -5.87 -25.79 17.13
C TRP A 366 -7.01 -25.47 18.10
N ILE A 367 -7.94 -24.57 17.74
CA ILE A 367 -9.13 -24.33 18.55
C ILE A 367 -10.21 -25.32 18.08
N ASN A 368 -10.47 -26.36 18.87
CA ASN A 368 -11.56 -27.33 18.66
C ASN A 368 -12.96 -26.71 18.90
N SER A 369 -13.16 -25.45 18.52
CA SER A 369 -14.46 -24.78 18.58
C SER A 369 -15.21 -25.00 17.27
N THR A 370 -16.50 -25.32 17.39
CA THR A 370 -17.45 -25.36 16.28
C THR A 370 -17.98 -23.96 15.94
N HIS A 371 -17.66 -22.94 16.73
CA HIS A 371 -18.09 -21.57 16.48
C HIS A 371 -17.25 -20.93 15.38
N VAL A 372 -17.94 -20.44 14.35
CA VAL A 372 -17.35 -19.62 13.29
C VAL A 372 -17.08 -18.23 13.87
N PRO A 373 -15.82 -17.75 13.90
CA PRO A 373 -15.55 -16.41 14.40
C PRO A 373 -16.22 -15.37 13.49
N SER A 374 -16.75 -14.31 14.09
CA SER A 374 -17.43 -13.23 13.40
C SER A 374 -16.96 -11.89 13.91
N MET A 375 -16.91 -10.88 13.05
CA MET A 375 -16.58 -9.50 13.42
C MET A 375 -17.75 -8.55 13.10
N PRO A 376 -18.07 -7.57 13.97
CA PRO A 376 -19.01 -6.53 13.63
C PRO A 376 -18.50 -5.68 12.45
N ARG A 377 -19.40 -5.41 11.50
CA ARG A 377 -19.18 -4.49 10.37
C ARG A 377 -19.77 -3.13 10.73
N TYR A 378 -18.94 -2.28 11.33
CA TYR A 378 -19.33 -0.90 11.68
C TYR A 378 -19.41 0.02 10.46
N TRP A 379 -18.61 -0.26 9.44
CA TRP A 379 -18.54 0.52 8.20
C TRP A 379 -18.59 -0.36 6.96
N ASP A 380 -19.02 0.21 5.84
CA ASP A 380 -18.91 -0.40 4.52
C ASP A 380 -17.48 -0.30 3.99
N GLU A 381 -17.23 -0.78 2.79
CA GLU A 381 -15.88 -0.80 2.20
C GLU A 381 -15.29 0.60 1.93
N TYR A 382 -16.14 1.62 1.82
CA TYR A 382 -15.78 3.03 1.60
C TYR A 382 -15.63 3.81 2.91
N GLY A 383 -16.00 3.21 4.04
CA GLY A 383 -15.91 3.82 5.37
C GLY A 383 -17.18 4.52 5.82
N GLU A 384 -18.31 4.32 5.15
CA GLU A 384 -19.61 4.84 5.57
C GLU A 384 -20.22 3.93 6.64
N PRO A 385 -20.88 4.47 7.68
CA PRO A 385 -21.48 3.66 8.74
C PRO A 385 -22.53 2.68 8.20
N VAL A 386 -22.47 1.41 8.61
CA VAL A 386 -23.45 0.38 8.23
C VAL A 386 -24.48 0.19 9.33
N TYR A 387 -25.75 0.25 8.96
CA TYR A 387 -26.87 0.02 9.86
C TYR A 387 -27.91 -0.93 9.24
N PRO A 388 -28.38 -1.97 9.97
CA PRO A 388 -27.88 -2.40 11.28
C PRO A 388 -26.46 -2.98 11.17
N VAL A 389 -25.70 -3.03 12.27
CA VAL A 389 -24.37 -3.67 12.27
C VAL A 389 -24.52 -5.14 11.93
N GLU A 390 -23.99 -5.51 10.78
CA GLU A 390 -23.91 -6.89 10.32
C GLU A 390 -22.70 -7.57 10.95
N ARG A 391 -22.78 -8.88 11.18
CA ARG A 391 -21.63 -9.69 11.57
C ARG A 391 -21.12 -10.45 10.36
N ILE A 392 -19.85 -10.25 10.01
CA ILE A 392 -19.20 -10.95 8.90
C ILE A 392 -18.63 -12.27 9.43
N ALA A 393 -19.07 -13.39 8.87
CA ALA A 393 -18.57 -14.71 9.20
C ALA A 393 -17.19 -14.98 8.57
N ALA A 394 -16.43 -15.89 9.17
CA ALA A 394 -15.12 -16.32 8.68
C ALA A 394 -15.16 -16.90 7.25
N ILE A 395 -13.98 -16.91 6.61
CA ILE A 395 -13.78 -17.60 5.34
C ILE A 395 -14.02 -19.11 5.55
N PRO A 396 -14.84 -19.80 4.72
CA PRO A 396 -14.93 -21.25 4.75
C PRO A 396 -13.54 -21.87 4.53
N GLU A 397 -13.15 -22.87 5.30
CA GLU A 397 -11.94 -23.67 5.02
C GLU A 397 -12.03 -24.17 3.56
N ILE A 398 -11.04 -23.82 2.73
CA ILE A 398 -10.92 -24.28 1.33
C ILE A 398 -10.30 -25.66 1.31
#